data_AF-A0A929D442-F1
#
_entry.id   AF-A0A929D442-F1
#
_cell.length_a   1.000
_cell.length_b   1.000
_cell.length_c   1.000
_cell.angle_alpha   90.00
_cell.angle_beta   90.00
_cell.angle_gamma   90.00
#
_symmetry.space_group_name_H-M   'P 1'
#
loop_
_entity.id
_entity.type
_entity.pdbx_description
1 polymer ?
#
loop_
_entity_poly.entity_id
_entity_poly.type
_entity_poly.pdbx_seq_one_letter_code
_entity_poly.pdbx_strand_id
1 'polypeptide(L)' 'MIKKSLLVTVSGTVVFLILMSGITMAHGFKPEAESGKTIKLPEPRIDGEMSVERALQKRRSIREYRDDPLTLK' A
#
# COMPACT_ATOMS: atom_id res chain seq x y z
N MET A 1 1.03 -51.63 21.82
CA MET A 1 1.42 -50.31 22.38
C MET A 1 1.65 -49.25 21.31
N ILE A 2 2.26 -49.59 20.17
CA ILE A 2 2.60 -48.66 19.07
C ILE A 2 1.39 -47.87 18.50
N LYS A 3 0.21 -48.50 18.40
CA LYS A 3 -1.01 -47.83 17.89
C LYS A 3 -1.54 -46.72 18.81
N LYS A 4 -1.32 -46.83 20.14
CA LYS A 4 -1.77 -45.83 21.12
C LYS A 4 -0.85 -44.60 21.13
N SER A 5 0.47 -44.79 21.02
CA SER A 5 1.41 -43.65 20.89
C SER A 5 1.26 -42.92 19.55
N LEU A 6 0.90 -43.65 18.48
CA LEU A 6 0.58 -43.04 17.18
C LEU A 6 -0.70 -42.19 17.24
N LEU A 7 -1.74 -42.67 17.91
CA LEU A 7 -2.99 -41.90 18.07
C LEU A 7 -2.79 -40.61 18.87
N VAL A 8 -1.98 -40.66 19.94
CA VAL A 8 -1.69 -39.51 20.80
C VAL A 8 -0.83 -38.47 20.08
N THR A 9 0.16 -38.91 19.30
CA THR A 9 0.99 -38.00 18.50
C THR A 9 0.19 -37.32 17.38
N VAL A 10 -0.67 -38.06 16.67
CA VAL A 10 -1.55 -37.49 15.65
C VAL A 10 -2.52 -36.47 16.25
N SER A 11 -3.19 -36.81 17.35
CA SER A 11 -4.09 -35.88 18.06
C SER A 11 -3.36 -34.59 18.49
N GLY A 12 -2.15 -34.73 19.04
CA GLY A 12 -1.32 -33.58 19.43
C GLY A 12 -0.96 -32.67 18.26
N THR A 13 -0.59 -33.25 17.10
CA THR A 13 -0.29 -32.45 15.90
C THR A 13 -1.49 -31.69 15.35
N VAL A 14 -2.69 -32.30 15.38
CA VAL A 14 -3.93 -31.66 14.93
C VAL A 14 -4.30 -30.48 15.82
N VAL A 15 -4.23 -30.65 17.14
CA VAL A 15 -4.49 -29.57 18.10
C VAL A 15 -3.47 -28.43 17.94
N PHE A 16 -2.20 -28.76 17.71
CA PHE A 16 -1.16 -27.78 17.46
C PHE A 16 -1.42 -26.96 16.19
N LEU A 17 -1.83 -27.60 15.09
CA LEU A 17 -2.17 -26.92 13.84
C LEU A 17 -3.39 -25.99 14.00
N ILE A 18 -4.41 -26.40 14.75
CA ILE A 18 -5.59 -25.57 15.03
C ILE A 18 -5.22 -24.33 15.86
N LEU A 19 -4.37 -24.49 16.88
CA LEU A 19 -3.86 -23.37 17.68
C LEU A 19 -3.02 -22.39 16.85
N MET A 20 -2.14 -22.89 15.97
CA MET A 20 -1.32 -22.05 15.09
C MET A 20 -2.15 -21.30 14.05
N SER A 21 -3.20 -21.92 13.50
CA SER A 21 -4.12 -21.26 12.56
C SER A 21 -4.89 -20.10 13.19
N GLY A 22 -5.18 -20.15 14.50
CA GLY A 22 -5.80 -19.03 15.21
C GLY A 22 -4.88 -17.82 15.32
N ILE A 23 -3.58 -18.04 15.48
CA ILE A 23 -2.57 -16.97 15.61
C ILE A 23 -2.34 -16.25 14.27
N THR A 24 -2.46 -16.96 13.14
CA THR A 24 -2.33 -16.36 11.80
C THR A 24 -3.52 -15.48 11.43
N MET A 25 -4.73 -15.79 11.92
CA MET A 25 -5.94 -14.99 11.66
C MET A 25 -5.97 -13.66 12.42
N ALA A 26 -5.29 -13.58 13.58
CA ALA A 26 -5.22 -12.38 14.40
C ALA A 26 -4.21 -11.34 13.89
N HIS A 27 -3.32 -11.73 12.97
CA HIS A 27 -2.45 -10.80 12.27
C HIS A 27 -3.25 -10.12 11.16
N GLY A 28 -4.02 -9.11 11.56
CA GLY A 28 -4.77 -8.26 10.63
C GLY A 28 -3.88 -7.80 9.48
N PHE A 29 -4.43 -7.86 8.26
CA PHE A 29 -3.76 -7.41 7.06
C PHE A 29 -3.43 -5.91 7.20
N LYS A 30 -2.20 -5.61 7.62
CA LYS A 30 -1.64 -4.27 7.45
C LYS A 30 -1.24 -4.19 5.98
N PRO A 31 -1.90 -3.35 5.16
CA PRO A 31 -1.32 -3.05 3.87
C PRO A 31 0.07 -2.51 4.17
N GLU A 32 1.09 -3.21 3.65
CA GLU A 32 2.45 -2.71 3.63
C GLU A 32 2.38 -1.47 2.73
N ALA A 33 2.11 -0.33 3.35
CA ALA A 33 2.27 0.96 2.70
C ALA A 33 3.68 0.90 2.16
N GLU A 34 3.82 0.84 0.83
CA GLU A 34 5.11 0.80 0.17
C GLU A 34 5.98 1.81 0.90
N SER A 35 7.10 1.33 1.47
CA SER A 35 8.13 2.19 2.03
C SER A 35 8.83 2.89 0.87
N GLY A 36 8.05 3.65 0.09
CA GLY A 36 8.53 4.59 -0.88
C GLY A 36 9.31 5.63 -0.11
N LYS A 37 10.55 5.86 -0.55
CA LYS A 37 11.37 6.98 -0.09
C LYS A 37 10.53 8.26 -0.16
N THR A 38 10.34 8.95 0.97
CA THR A 38 9.63 10.24 0.99
C THR A 38 10.30 11.20 0.03
N ILE A 39 9.57 11.64 -1.00
CA ILE A 39 10.05 12.62 -1.97
C ILE A 39 9.82 14.02 -1.40
N LYS A 40 10.90 14.72 -1.04
CA LYS A 40 10.81 16.14 -0.66
C LYS A 40 10.57 16.98 -1.91
N LEU A 41 9.48 17.72 -1.93
CA LEU A 41 9.14 18.65 -3.01
C LEU A 41 9.81 20.01 -2.75
N PRO A 42 10.10 20.80 -3.81
CA PRO A 42 10.54 22.17 -3.65
C PRO A 42 9.43 23.02 -3.01
N GLU A 43 9.82 24.18 -2.50
CA GLU A 43 8.83 25.18 -2.08
C GLU A 43 8.01 25.69 -3.29
N PRO A 44 6.70 25.92 -3.11
CA PRO A 44 5.86 26.45 -4.17
C PRO A 44 6.26 27.90 -4.48
N ARG A 45 6.02 28.31 -5.74
CA ARG A 45 6.09 29.72 -6.10
C ARG A 45 4.73 30.33 -5.75
N ILE A 46 4.72 31.33 -4.88
CA ILE A 46 3.49 32.01 -4.46
C ILE A 46 3.04 33.09 -5.45
N ASP A 47 3.98 33.66 -6.21
CA ASP A 47 3.70 34.66 -7.23
C ASP A 47 3.69 34.03 -8.62
N GLY A 48 2.50 33.91 -9.21
CA GLY A 48 2.27 33.38 -10.55
C GLY A 48 2.02 34.47 -11.59
N GLU A 49 2.40 34.20 -12.85
CA GLU A 49 2.25 35.16 -13.96
C GLU A 49 0.83 35.20 -14.57
N MET A 50 -0.02 34.22 -14.24
CA MET A 50 -1.36 34.07 -14.84
C MET A 50 -2.44 34.69 -13.94
N SER A 51 -3.27 35.57 -14.49
CA SER A 51 -4.46 36.08 -13.80
C SER A 51 -5.54 35.00 -13.65
N VAL A 52 -6.39 35.15 -12.64
CA VAL A 52 -7.49 34.22 -12.36
C VAL A 52 -8.49 34.18 -13.51
N GLU A 53 -8.86 35.34 -14.06
CA GLU A 53 -9.81 35.47 -15.16
C GLU A 53 -9.30 34.76 -16.41
N ARG A 54 -8.00 34.94 -16.73
CA ARG A 54 -7.36 34.28 -17.88
C ARG A 54 -7.29 32.76 -17.68
N ALA A 55 -7.07 32.29 -16.44
CA ALA A 55 -7.10 30.86 -16.13
C ALA A 55 -8.48 30.26 -16.33
N LEU A 56 -9.53 30.92 -15.85
CA LEU A 56 -10.93 30.50 -16.03
C LEU A 56 -11.32 30.45 -17.50
N GLN A 57 -10.96 31.48 -18.27
CA GLN A 57 -11.24 31.55 -19.71
C GLN A 57 -10.57 30.40 -20.47
N LYS A 58 -9.35 30.00 -20.09
CA LYS A 58 -8.57 28.97 -20.78
C LYS A 58 -8.83 27.54 -20.31
N ARG A 59 -9.57 27.35 -19.21
CA ARG A 59 -9.77 26.05 -18.57
C ARG A 59 -10.49 25.06 -19.48
N ARG A 60 -9.86 23.92 -19.76
CA ARG A 60 -10.42 22.81 -20.56
C ARG A 60 -9.87 21.47 -20.08
N SER A 61 -10.52 20.37 -20.44
CA SER A 61 -9.97 19.02 -20.22
C SER A 61 -8.87 18.73 -21.24
N ILE A 62 -7.73 18.23 -20.79
CA ILE A 62 -6.62 17.72 -21.61
C ILE A 62 -6.55 16.22 -21.35
N ARG A 63 -6.53 15.40 -22.40
CA ARG A 63 -6.53 13.91 -22.31
C ARG A 63 -5.42 13.24 -23.11
N GLU A 64 -4.59 14.04 -23.78
CA GLU A 64 -3.41 13.62 -24.50
C GLU A 64 -2.22 14.35 -23.88
N TYR A 65 -1.15 13.63 -23.58
CA TYR A 65 0.01 14.11 -22.83
C TYR A 65 1.29 13.73 -23.58
N ARG A 66 2.39 14.43 -23.24
CA ARG A 66 3.72 14.04 -23.71
C ARG A 66 4.24 12.87 -22.89
N ASP A 67 5.13 12.07 -23.49
CA ASP A 67 5.80 10.95 -22.80
C ASP A 67 6.83 11.44 -21.76
N ASP A 68 7.25 12.70 -21.84
CA ASP A 68 8.21 13.30 -20.92
C ASP A 68 7.62 13.46 -19.50
N PRO A 69 8.37 13.09 -18.44
CA PRO A 69 7.92 13.28 -17.06
C PRO A 69 7.88 14.75 -16.67
N LEU A 70 7.07 15.07 -15.65
CA LEU A 70 7.05 16.41 -15.06
C LEU A 70 8.30 16.64 -14.21
N THR A 71 8.80 17.87 -14.20
CA THR A 71 9.97 18.25 -13.41
C THR A 71 9.59 18.57 -11.95
N LEU A 72 10.55 18.38 -11.04
CA LEU A 72 10.43 18.76 -9.62
C LEU A 72 10.87 20.21 -9.34
N LYS A 73 10.94 21.06 -10.37
CA LYS A 73 11.57 22.40 -10.41
C LYS A 73 13.07 22.43 -10.28
#